data_AF-A0A256ZV09-F1
#
_entry.id   AF-A0A256ZV09-F1
#
_cell.length_a   1.000
_cell.length_b   1.000
_cell.length_c   1.000
_cell.angle_alpha   90.00
_cell.angle_beta   90.00
_cell.angle_gamma   90.00
#
_symmetry.space_group_name_H-M   'P 1'
#
loop_
_entity.id
_entity.type
_entity.pdbx_description
1 polymer ?
#
loop_
_entity_poly.entity_id
_entity_poly.type
_entity_poly.pdbx_seq_one_letter_code
_entity_poly.pdbx_strand_id
1 'polypeptide(L)'
;MNVTFNIPKTATVELKTVTISVAGKSGTVEVKDEKKLSLKVLPDEDTKATIQEMYDNYMSQAIDMNKTISKLTKQGKDTTVAQSIFDDIWSKLSAAKAGIDKGDYFSAFTNLKDLGTKIDLANKEIEKISKGFPFWIYILIAVVIIIVAVLAYMFFPSKGEETEEYEEEYEEGPEE
;
A
#
# COMPACT_ATOMS: atom_id res chain seq x y z
N MET A 1 51.37 -18.22 4.41
CA MET A 1 50.13 -19.03 4.38
C MET A 1 49.19 -18.35 3.40
N ASN A 2 48.82 -19.02 2.32
CA ASN A 2 47.95 -18.44 1.30
C ASN A 2 46.54 -19.02 1.49
N VAL A 3 45.54 -18.15 1.61
CA VAL A 3 44.12 -18.54 1.67
C VAL A 3 43.51 -18.26 0.31
N THR A 4 43.05 -19.30 -0.38
CA THR A 4 42.42 -19.20 -1.70
C THR A 4 40.91 -19.28 -1.56
N PHE A 5 40.18 -18.28 -2.05
CA PHE A 5 38.72 -18.26 -2.06
C PHE A 5 38.21 -18.67 -3.45
N ASN A 6 37.39 -19.71 -3.51
CA ASN A 6 36.78 -20.17 -4.76
C ASN A 6 35.32 -19.70 -4.78
N ILE A 7 35.02 -18.67 -5.59
CA ILE A 7 33.67 -18.11 -5.71
C ILE A 7 33.02 -18.72 -6.96
N PRO A 8 31.98 -19.55 -6.81
CA PRO A 8 31.27 -20.11 -7.95
C PRO A 8 30.60 -18.97 -8.74
N LYS A 9 30.60 -19.07 -10.08
CA LYS A 9 30.02 -18.03 -10.96
C LYS A 9 28.54 -17.75 -10.66
N THR A 10 27.81 -18.75 -10.18
CA THR A 10 26.39 -18.67 -9.81
C THR A 10 26.14 -18.17 -8.38
N ALA A 11 27.14 -17.55 -7.74
CA ALA A 11 26.98 -17.06 -6.37
C ALA A 11 25.96 -15.92 -6.33
N THR A 12 24.87 -16.12 -5.60
CA THR A 12 23.90 -15.08 -5.26
C THR A 12 24.61 -13.89 -4.63
N VAL A 13 24.12 -12.69 -4.91
CA VAL A 13 24.65 -11.43 -4.40
C VAL A 13 24.54 -11.39 -2.87
N GLU A 14 25.60 -11.82 -2.19
CA GLU A 14 25.63 -12.03 -0.74
C GLU A 14 26.90 -11.45 -0.10
N LEU A 15 26.74 -10.97 1.14
CA LEU A 15 27.83 -10.52 1.99
C LEU A 15 28.27 -11.70 2.84
N LYS A 16 29.42 -12.31 2.52
CA LYS A 16 29.96 -13.43 3.31
C LYS A 16 30.97 -12.93 4.32
N THR A 17 30.71 -13.20 5.59
CA THR A 17 31.68 -12.93 6.66
C THR A 17 32.56 -14.14 6.84
N VAL A 18 33.86 -13.96 6.64
CA VAL A 18 34.88 -14.97 6.89
C VAL A 18 35.58 -14.63 8.19
N THR A 19 35.55 -15.54 9.15
CA THR A 19 36.33 -15.42 10.38
C THR A 19 37.66 -16.13 10.18
N ILE A 20 38.76 -15.41 10.32
CA ILE A 20 40.10 -15.98 10.36
C ILE A 20 40.49 -16.07 11.84
N SER A 21 40.67 -17.29 12.34
CA SER A 21 41.17 -17.58 13.68
C SER A 21 42.63 -18.03 13.62
N VAL A 22 43.48 -17.38 14.41
CA VAL A 22 44.89 -17.75 14.59
C VAL A 22 45.04 -18.22 16.03
N ALA A 23 45.44 -19.49 16.19
CA ALA A 23 45.75 -20.06 17.49
C ALA A 23 47.24 -20.42 17.54
N GLY A 24 47.93 -19.97 18.60
CA GLY A 24 49.34 -20.26 18.85
C GLY A 24 49.54 -20.67 20.30
N LYS A 25 50.48 -21.59 20.54
CA LYS A 25 50.90 -21.99 21.89
C LYS A 25 52.32 -21.50 22.15
N SER A 26 52.51 -20.80 23.27
CA SER A 26 53.83 -20.48 23.80
C SER A 26 53.90 -20.98 25.24
N GLY A 27 54.57 -22.12 25.46
CA GLY A 27 54.57 -22.82 26.75
C GLY A 27 53.19 -23.35 27.13
N THR A 28 52.67 -22.97 28.30
CA THR A 28 51.32 -23.32 28.78
C THR A 28 50.23 -22.37 28.31
N VAL A 29 50.59 -21.26 27.66
CA VAL A 29 49.63 -20.22 27.25
C VAL A 29 49.15 -20.49 25.83
N GLU A 30 47.84 -20.64 25.67
CA GLU A 30 47.15 -20.56 24.37
C GLU A 30 46.81 -19.10 24.07
N VAL A 31 47.26 -18.61 22.92
CA VAL A 31 46.83 -17.34 22.35
C VAL A 31 45.88 -17.65 21.21
N LYS A 32 44.64 -17.14 21.29
CA LYS A 32 43.67 -17.15 20.20
C LYS A 32 43.38 -15.72 19.81
N ASP A 33 43.57 -15.40 18.54
CA ASP A 33 43.15 -14.13 17.94
C ASP A 33 42.17 -14.43 16.80
N GLU A 34 41.10 -13.65 16.71
CA GLU A 34 40.07 -13.79 15.68
C GLU A 34 39.88 -12.46 14.95
N LYS A 35 40.03 -12.48 13.62
CA LYS A 35 39.74 -11.36 12.73
C LYS A 35 38.57 -11.71 11.83
N LYS A 36 37.55 -10.86 11.81
CA LYS A 36 36.42 -10.97 10.88
C LYS A 36 36.71 -10.13 9.63
N LEU A 37 36.63 -10.76 8.46
CA LEU A 37 36.69 -10.12 7.14
C LEU A 37 35.34 -10.27 6.45
N SER A 38 34.79 -9.16 5.98
CA SER A 38 33.58 -9.17 5.17
C SER A 38 33.98 -9.18 3.68
N LEU A 39 33.70 -10.30 3.00
CA LEU A 39 33.85 -10.42 1.57
C LEU A 39 32.55 -9.99 0.88
N LYS A 40 32.63 -8.89 0.11
CA LYS A 40 31.57 -8.47 -0.81
C LYS A 40 31.78 -9.20 -2.14
N VAL A 41 30.88 -10.12 -2.47
CA VAL A 41 30.87 -10.78 -3.78
C VAL A 41 30.18 -9.86 -4.78
N LEU A 42 30.92 -9.41 -5.81
CA LEU A 42 30.34 -8.63 -6.89
C LEU A 42 29.60 -9.56 -7.87
N PRO A 43 28.42 -9.17 -8.37
CA PRO A 43 27.69 -9.96 -9.36
C PRO A 43 28.46 -10.04 -10.68
N ASP A 44 28.33 -11.18 -11.35
CA ASP A 44 28.75 -11.35 -12.74
C ASP A 44 27.81 -10.59 -13.70
N GLU A 45 28.20 -10.52 -14.98
CA GLU A 45 27.43 -9.79 -16.00
C GLU A 45 26.01 -10.34 -16.17
N ASP A 46 25.83 -11.67 -16.05
CA ASP A 46 24.51 -12.31 -16.14
C ASP A 46 23.59 -11.89 -14.98
N THR A 47 24.14 -11.82 -13.76
CA THR A 47 23.39 -11.35 -12.58
C THR A 47 23.07 -9.86 -12.68
N LYS A 48 23.97 -9.03 -13.23
CA LYS A 48 23.68 -7.60 -13.48
C LYS A 48 22.55 -7.43 -14.48
N ALA A 49 22.55 -8.21 -15.56
CA ALA A 49 21.47 -8.20 -16.54
C ALA A 49 20.13 -8.60 -15.91
N THR A 50 20.14 -9.63 -15.05
CA THR A 50 18.94 -10.06 -14.29
C THR A 50 18.41 -8.94 -13.38
N ILE A 51 19.31 -8.24 -12.67
CA ILE A 51 18.93 -7.11 -11.80
C ILE A 51 18.31 -5.97 -12.62
N GLN A 52 18.88 -5.67 -13.79
CA GLN A 52 18.34 -4.67 -14.70
C GLN A 52 16.93 -5.05 -15.18
N GLU A 53 16.75 -6.31 -15.61
CA GLU A 53 15.45 -6.83 -16.06
C GLU A 53 14.39 -6.77 -14.95
N MET A 54 14.74 -7.16 -13.72
CA MET A 54 13.84 -7.03 -12.57
C MET A 54 13.43 -5.57 -12.33
N TYR A 55 14.41 -4.64 -12.39
CA TYR A 55 14.14 -3.22 -12.25
C TYR A 55 13.17 -2.72 -13.33
N ASP A 56 13.42 -3.05 -14.60
CA ASP A 56 12.60 -2.60 -15.73
C ASP A 56 11.17 -3.14 -15.64
N ASN A 57 11.02 -4.41 -15.24
CA ASN A 57 9.71 -5.03 -15.01
C ASN A 57 8.94 -4.32 -13.88
N TYR A 58 9.57 -4.13 -12.71
CA TYR A 58 8.91 -3.47 -11.58
C TYR A 58 8.63 -1.98 -11.85
N MET A 59 9.48 -1.29 -12.62
CA MET A 59 9.24 0.07 -13.05
C MET A 59 7.99 0.16 -13.94
N SER A 60 7.84 -0.75 -14.90
CA SER A 60 6.64 -0.82 -15.74
C SER A 60 5.38 -1.01 -14.90
N GLN A 61 5.41 -1.94 -13.95
CA GLN A 61 4.27 -2.21 -13.05
C GLN A 61 3.94 -0.99 -12.17
N ALA A 62 4.95 -0.30 -11.64
CA ALA A 62 4.75 0.92 -10.84
C ALA A 62 4.11 2.04 -11.68
N ILE A 63 4.50 2.20 -12.94
CA ILE A 63 3.89 3.20 -13.84
C ILE A 63 2.39 2.92 -14.03
N ASP A 64 2.02 1.66 -14.27
CA ASP A 64 0.61 1.29 -14.47
C ASP A 64 -0.21 1.37 -13.18
N MET A 65 0.42 1.08 -12.04
CA MET A 65 -0.14 1.28 -10.71
C MET A 65 -0.48 2.76 -10.47
N ASN A 66 0.46 3.67 -10.75
CA ASN A 66 0.25 5.11 -10.60
C ASN A 66 -0.90 5.62 -11.48
N LYS A 67 -0.97 5.16 -12.74
CA LYS A 67 -2.10 5.50 -13.64
C LYS A 67 -3.44 5.03 -13.05
N THR A 68 -3.46 3.83 -12.48
CA THR A 68 -4.67 3.24 -11.92
C THR A 68 -5.11 3.96 -10.65
N ILE A 69 -4.18 4.23 -9.72
CA ILE A 69 -4.44 5.01 -8.52
C ILE A 69 -4.97 6.39 -8.90
N SER A 70 -4.28 7.10 -9.80
CA SER A 70 -4.71 8.42 -10.29
C SER A 70 -6.13 8.40 -10.88
N LYS A 71 -6.49 7.33 -11.60
CA LYS A 71 -7.84 7.17 -12.14
C LYS A 71 -8.87 6.97 -11.02
N LEU A 72 -8.58 6.13 -10.03
CA LEU A 72 -9.47 5.85 -8.89
C LEU A 72 -9.66 7.08 -8.01
N THR A 73 -8.59 7.87 -7.78
CA THR A 73 -8.66 9.15 -7.05
C THR A 73 -9.56 10.14 -7.78
N LYS A 74 -9.44 10.25 -9.11
CA LYS A 74 -10.34 11.10 -9.93
C LYS A 74 -11.80 10.65 -9.89
N GLN A 75 -12.05 9.37 -9.63
CA GLN A 75 -13.39 8.82 -9.42
C GLN A 75 -13.91 9.04 -7.98
N GLY A 76 -13.18 9.78 -7.15
CA GLY A 76 -13.55 10.06 -5.76
C GLY A 76 -13.45 8.85 -4.83
N LYS A 77 -12.69 7.82 -5.22
CA LYS A 77 -12.42 6.68 -4.35
C LYS A 77 -11.27 6.99 -3.39
N ASP A 78 -11.34 6.44 -2.18
CA ASP A 78 -10.24 6.53 -1.22
C ASP A 78 -9.07 5.65 -1.70
N THR A 79 -7.98 6.31 -2.08
CA THR A 79 -6.74 5.67 -2.53
C THR A 79 -5.59 5.83 -1.54
N THR A 80 -5.84 6.31 -0.32
CA THR A 80 -4.80 6.71 0.64
C THR A 80 -3.81 5.57 0.92
N VAL A 81 -4.34 4.37 1.17
CA VAL A 81 -3.51 3.18 1.45
C VAL A 81 -2.72 2.75 0.22
N ALA A 82 -3.37 2.66 -0.95
CA ALA A 82 -2.71 2.28 -2.20
C ALA A 82 -1.60 3.28 -2.59
N GLN A 83 -1.83 4.58 -2.40
CA GLN A 83 -0.84 5.63 -2.65
C GLN A 83 0.37 5.50 -1.71
N SER A 84 0.14 5.25 -0.41
CA SER A 84 1.23 5.04 0.55
C SER A 84 2.12 3.85 0.19
N ILE A 85 1.52 2.73 -0.25
CA ILE A 85 2.29 1.56 -0.71
C ILE A 85 3.05 1.88 -2.01
N PHE A 86 2.41 2.59 -2.94
CA PHE A 86 3.05 3.03 -4.18
C PHE A 86 4.26 3.94 -3.91
N ASP A 87 4.17 4.89 -2.98
CA ASP A 87 5.26 5.80 -2.66
C ASP A 87 6.47 5.04 -2.09
N ASP A 88 6.25 4.01 -1.27
CA ASP A 88 7.32 3.12 -0.79
C ASP A 88 7.94 2.28 -1.92
N ILE A 89 7.11 1.74 -2.83
CA ILE A 89 7.59 1.04 -4.04
C ILE A 89 8.48 1.97 -4.88
N TRP A 90 8.01 3.19 -5.13
CA TRP A 90 8.70 4.19 -5.94
C TRP A 90 10.03 4.60 -5.32
N SER A 91 10.06 4.78 -4.00
CA SER A 91 11.28 5.08 -3.24
C SER A 91 12.33 3.96 -3.40
N LYS A 92 11.92 2.70 -3.25
CA LYS A 92 12.82 1.55 -3.45
C LYS A 92 13.31 1.40 -4.89
N LEU A 93 12.45 1.63 -5.88
CA LEU A 93 12.85 1.64 -7.30
C LEU A 93 13.86 2.75 -7.59
N SER A 94 13.65 3.94 -7.03
CA SER A 94 14.57 5.06 -7.17
C SER A 94 15.93 4.76 -6.54
N ALA A 95 15.94 4.14 -5.35
CA ALA A 95 17.16 3.68 -4.69
C ALA A 95 17.87 2.57 -5.49
N ALA A 96 17.10 1.63 -6.08
CA ALA A 96 17.64 0.58 -6.92
C ALA A 96 18.30 1.15 -8.19
N LYS A 97 17.65 2.10 -8.87
CA LYS A 97 18.21 2.80 -10.03
C LYS A 97 19.52 3.52 -9.70
N ALA A 98 19.55 4.23 -8.58
CA ALA A 98 20.76 4.90 -8.11
C ALA A 98 21.89 3.89 -7.81
N GLY A 99 21.55 2.70 -7.30
CA GLY A 99 22.50 1.60 -7.13
C GLY A 99 23.06 1.10 -8.45
N ILE A 100 22.20 0.84 -9.43
CA ILE A 100 22.59 0.40 -10.78
C ILE A 100 23.52 1.43 -11.44
N ASP A 101 23.15 2.72 -11.40
CA ASP A 101 23.93 3.80 -12.04
C ASP A 101 25.31 3.99 -11.42
N LYS A 102 25.45 3.68 -10.13
CA LYS A 102 26.73 3.72 -9.40
C LYS A 102 27.51 2.41 -9.48
N GLY A 103 26.96 1.38 -10.16
CA GLY A 103 27.54 0.04 -10.19
C GLY A 103 27.43 -0.74 -8.87
N ASP A 104 26.65 -0.26 -7.89
CA ASP A 104 26.37 -0.96 -6.64
C ASP A 104 25.16 -1.89 -6.76
N TYR A 105 25.35 -2.95 -7.54
CA TYR A 105 24.31 -3.95 -7.81
C TYR A 105 23.85 -4.73 -6.57
N PHE A 106 24.66 -4.77 -5.50
CA PHE A 106 24.26 -5.36 -4.22
C PHE A 106 23.14 -4.55 -3.56
N SER A 107 23.33 -3.23 -3.45
CA SER A 107 22.31 -2.33 -2.94
C SER A 107 21.09 -2.30 -3.86
N ALA A 108 21.29 -2.35 -5.18
CA ALA A 108 20.18 -2.43 -6.13
C ALA A 108 19.34 -3.70 -5.93
N PHE A 109 19.97 -4.87 -5.89
CA PHE A 109 19.29 -6.14 -5.66
C PHE A 109 18.55 -6.16 -4.32
N THR A 110 19.17 -5.65 -3.26
CA THR A 110 18.54 -5.59 -1.93
C THR A 110 17.27 -4.75 -1.93
N ASN A 111 17.24 -3.65 -2.69
CA ASN A 111 16.05 -2.83 -2.84
C ASN A 111 14.97 -3.49 -3.72
N LEU A 112 15.37 -4.35 -4.65
CA LEU A 112 14.46 -5.04 -5.58
C LEU A 112 13.86 -6.35 -5.02
N LYS A 113 14.59 -7.10 -4.19
CA LYS A 113 14.20 -8.48 -3.82
C LYS A 113 12.79 -8.59 -3.20
N ASP A 114 12.38 -7.59 -2.43
CA ASP A 114 11.11 -7.58 -1.70
C ASP A 114 10.02 -6.74 -2.41
N LEU A 115 10.33 -6.20 -3.60
CA LEU A 115 9.37 -5.34 -4.32
C LEU A 115 8.21 -6.14 -4.92
N GLY A 116 8.44 -7.38 -5.37
CA GLY A 116 7.37 -8.22 -5.91
C GLY A 116 6.19 -8.37 -4.94
N THR A 117 6.46 -8.72 -3.67
CA THR A 117 5.40 -8.85 -2.66
C THR A 117 4.68 -7.53 -2.36
N LYS A 118 5.40 -6.40 -2.40
CA LYS A 118 4.80 -5.07 -2.21
C LYS A 118 3.91 -4.68 -3.38
N ILE A 119 4.34 -4.98 -4.60
CA ILE A 119 3.55 -4.76 -5.81
C ILE A 119 2.27 -5.59 -5.77
N ASP A 120 2.35 -6.86 -5.39
CA ASP A 120 1.17 -7.73 -5.22
C ASP A 120 0.19 -7.16 -4.18
N LEU A 121 0.72 -6.66 -3.05
CA LEU A 121 -0.09 -6.07 -1.99
C LEU A 121 -0.78 -4.77 -2.47
N ALA A 122 -0.07 -3.91 -3.20
CA ALA A 122 -0.66 -2.72 -3.79
C ALA A 122 -1.73 -3.06 -4.85
N ASN A 123 -1.49 -4.07 -5.69
CA ASN A 123 -2.47 -4.54 -6.67
C ASN A 123 -3.75 -5.06 -6.00
N LYS A 124 -3.63 -5.80 -4.89
CA LYS A 124 -4.79 -6.24 -4.09
C LYS A 124 -5.59 -5.08 -3.53
N GLU A 125 -4.93 -4.06 -2.98
CA GLU A 125 -5.62 -2.87 -2.50
C GLU A 125 -6.31 -2.09 -3.63
N ILE A 126 -5.64 -1.94 -4.79
CA ILE A 126 -6.23 -1.34 -5.99
C ILE A 126 -7.46 -2.11 -6.45
N GLU A 127 -7.40 -3.45 -6.45
CA GLU A 127 -8.53 -4.30 -6.84
C GLU A 127 -9.71 -4.12 -5.88
N LYS A 128 -9.45 -4.08 -4.57
CA LYS A 128 -10.45 -3.82 -3.54
C LYS A 128 -11.11 -2.45 -3.71
N ILE A 129 -10.33 -1.40 -3.97
CA ILE A 129 -10.83 -0.05 -4.23
C ILE A 129 -11.65 -0.03 -5.52
N SER A 130 -11.19 -0.74 -6.56
CA SER A 130 -11.89 -0.84 -7.85
C SER A 130 -13.28 -1.50 -7.71
N LYS A 131 -13.37 -2.59 -6.92
CA LYS A 131 -14.63 -3.31 -6.65
C LYS A 131 -15.56 -2.59 -5.65
N GLY A 132 -15.05 -1.69 -4.82
CA GLY A 132 -15.85 -0.93 -3.87
C GLY A 132 -16.85 0.02 -4.55
N PHE A 133 -18.09 0.06 -4.05
CA PHE A 133 -19.08 1.03 -4.50
C PHE A 133 -18.58 2.46 -4.16
N PRO A 134 -18.53 3.37 -5.14
CA PRO A 134 -18.09 4.74 -4.90
C PRO A 134 -18.96 5.44 -3.86
N PHE A 135 -18.34 6.24 -2.97
CA PHE A 135 -19.00 6.88 -1.82
C PHE A 135 -20.25 7.71 -2.20
N TRP A 136 -20.24 8.34 -3.39
CA TRP A 136 -21.38 9.09 -3.92
C TRP A 136 -22.68 8.26 -4.06
N ILE A 137 -22.61 6.93 -4.17
CA ILE A 137 -23.78 6.06 -4.24
C ILE A 137 -24.48 6.01 -2.88
N TYR A 138 -23.74 6.05 -1.77
CA TYR A 138 -24.34 6.14 -0.44
C TYR A 138 -25.04 7.49 -0.23
N ILE A 139 -24.45 8.58 -0.73
CA ILE A 139 -25.10 9.90 -0.75
C ILE A 139 -26.38 9.86 -1.58
N LEU A 140 -26.35 9.23 -2.76
CA LEU A 140 -27.50 9.10 -3.65
C LEU A 140 -28.62 8.25 -3.00
N ILE A 141 -28.28 7.16 -2.33
CA ILE A 141 -29.23 6.35 -1.56
C ILE A 141 -29.85 7.17 -0.41
N ALA A 142 -29.05 7.95 0.32
CA ALA A 142 -29.55 8.81 1.38
C ALA A 142 -30.55 9.87 0.86
N VAL A 143 -30.28 10.48 -0.29
CA VAL A 143 -31.19 11.44 -0.93
C VAL A 143 -32.50 10.77 -1.36
N VAL A 144 -32.44 9.57 -1.94
CA VAL A 144 -33.65 8.82 -2.33
C VAL A 144 -34.53 8.51 -1.12
N ILE A 145 -33.95 8.12 0.02
CA ILE A 145 -34.70 7.87 1.26
C ILE A 145 -35.43 9.14 1.73
N ILE A 146 -34.76 10.30 1.68
CA ILE A 146 -35.38 11.58 2.06
C ILE A 146 -36.55 11.93 1.13
N ILE A 147 -36.38 11.78 -0.19
CA ILE A 147 -37.45 12.04 -1.16
C ILE A 147 -38.65 11.12 -0.90
N VAL A 148 -38.42 9.83 -0.67
CA VAL A 148 -39.49 8.87 -0.36
C VAL A 148 -40.19 9.25 0.95
N ALA A 149 -39.46 9.66 1.99
CA ALA A 149 -40.04 10.10 3.26
C ALA A 149 -40.91 11.36 3.09
N VAL A 150 -40.47 12.33 2.29
CA VAL A 150 -41.23 13.54 1.97
C VAL A 150 -42.50 13.21 1.18
N LEU A 151 -42.39 12.35 0.17
CA LEU A 151 -43.55 11.89 -0.61
C LEU A 151 -44.54 11.12 0.27
N ALA A 152 -44.05 10.24 1.15
CA ALA A 152 -44.89 9.51 2.09
C ALA A 152 -45.60 10.46 3.08
N TYR A 153 -44.92 11.49 3.57
CA TYR A 153 -45.51 12.51 4.43
C TYR A 153 -46.58 13.33 3.71
N MET A 154 -46.33 13.74 2.46
CA MET A 154 -47.29 14.51 1.66
C MET A 154 -48.56 13.71 1.31
N PHE A 155 -48.44 12.38 1.21
CA PHE A 155 -49.56 11.46 0.99
C PHE A 155 -50.19 10.91 2.28
N PHE A 156 -49.68 11.28 3.45
CA PHE A 156 -50.35 10.98 4.71
C PHE A 156 -51.52 11.97 4.87
N PRO A 157 -52.78 11.52 4.84
CA PRO A 157 -53.92 12.42 4.96
C PRO A 157 -53.82 13.14 6.31
N SER A 158 -53.76 14.48 6.27
CA SER A 158 -53.88 15.30 7.47
C SER A 158 -55.20 14.95 8.13
N LYS A 159 -55.15 14.32 9.31
CA LYS A 159 -56.33 14.14 10.13
C LYS A 159 -56.88 15.55 10.37
N GLY A 160 -58.06 15.82 9.80
CA GLY A 160 -58.70 17.13 9.89
C GLY A 160 -58.86 17.50 11.35
N GLU A 161 -58.52 18.75 11.67
CA GLU A 161 -58.88 19.36 12.94
C GLU A 161 -60.41 19.34 13.03
N GLU A 162 -60.95 18.59 13.99
CA GLU A 162 -62.36 18.64 14.35
C GLU A 162 -62.62 20.05 14.91
N THR A 163 -63.24 20.91 14.09
CA THR A 163 -63.82 22.18 14.53
C THR A 163 -64.96 21.87 15.49
N GLU A 164 -64.74 22.12 16.78
CA GLU A 164 -65.79 22.14 17.79
C GLU A 164 -66.79 23.28 17.45
N GLU A 165 -67.97 22.91 16.95
CA GLU A 165 -69.11 23.83 16.80
C GLU A 165 -69.65 24.19 18.20
N TYR A 166 -69.63 25.47 18.53
CA TYR A 166 -70.33 26.00 19.71
C TYR A 166 -71.81 26.20 19.33
N GLU A 167 -72.73 25.46 19.96
CA GLU A 167 -74.16 25.73 19.91
C GLU A 167 -74.49 26.95 20.80
N GLU A 168 -74.95 28.05 20.21
CA GLU A 168 -75.55 29.18 20.94
C GLU A 168 -76.98 28.82 21.36
N GLU A 169 -77.18 28.58 22.66
CA GLU A 169 -78.50 28.50 23.30
C GLU A 169 -79.13 29.91 23.40
N TYR A 170 -80.29 30.11 22.76
CA TYR A 170 -81.09 31.33 22.91
C TYR A 170 -82.04 31.17 24.11
N GLU A 171 -81.86 31.98 25.16
CA GLU A 171 -82.87 32.17 26.22
C GLU A 171 -83.99 33.09 25.71
N GLU A 172 -85.20 32.55 25.51
CA GLU A 172 -86.43 33.34 25.39
C GLU A 172 -86.80 33.93 26.78
N GLY A 173 -86.77 35.25 26.88
CA GLY A 173 -87.26 35.98 28.05
C GLY A 173 -88.79 35.93 28.18
N PRO A 174 -89.34 36.05 29.41
CA PRO A 174 -90.77 35.91 29.64
C PRO A 174 -91.55 37.14 29.14
N GLU A 175 -92.62 36.91 28.39
CA GLU A 175 -93.66 37.90 28.11
C GLU A 175 -94.49 38.21 29.37
N GLU A 176 -94.90 39.48 29.49
CA GLU A 176 -95.56 40.15 30.62
C GLU A 176 -96.90 39.53 31.09
#